data_AF-A0A267GYD7-F1
#
_entry.id   AF-A0A267GYD7-F1
#
_cell.length_a   1.000
_cell.length_b   1.000
_cell.length_c   1.000
_cell.angle_alpha   90.00
_cell.angle_beta   90.00
_cell.angle_gamma   90.00
#
_symmetry.space_group_name_H-M   'P 1'
#
loop_
_entity.id
_entity.type
_entity.pdbx_description
1 polymer ?
#
loop_
_entity_poly.entity_id
_entity_poly.type
_entity_poly.pdbx_seq_one_letter_code
_entity_poly.pdbx_strand_id
1 'polypeptide(L)'
;LLDDFLIANASNPESKVFYYKMKGDYFRYLAEVASGVERDAVVDSSEQAYKAATGYAESELATTHPIRLGLALNYSVFFYEIRNSPTTACALAKKAFDDAIAALDELAEDSYKDSTLIMQLLRDNLTLWTSESEQAAESGEQGEPEKDKN
;
A
#
# COMPACT_ATOMS: atom_id res chain seq x y z
N LEU A 1 -14.58 15.72 -6.46
CA LEU A 1 -13.32 15.99 -7.21
C LEU A 1 -12.70 14.70 -7.76
N LEU A 2 -12.20 13.79 -6.90
CA LEU A 2 -11.59 12.54 -7.38
C LEU A 2 -12.59 11.70 -8.19
N ASP A 3 -13.76 11.42 -7.62
CA ASP A 3 -14.78 10.59 -8.29
C ASP A 3 -15.43 11.30 -9.47
N ASP A 4 -15.91 12.54 -9.26
CA ASP A 4 -16.74 13.23 -10.27
C ASP A 4 -15.95 13.78 -11.46
N PHE A 5 -14.63 13.99 -11.29
CA PHE A 5 -13.80 14.65 -12.31
C PHE A 5 -12.54 13.85 -12.65
N LEU A 6 -11.64 13.61 -11.69
CA LEU A 6 -10.31 13.08 -12.03
C LEU A 6 -10.36 11.63 -12.51
N ILE A 7 -10.99 10.73 -11.74
CA ILE A 7 -11.15 9.32 -12.10
C ILE A 7 -12.06 9.18 -13.32
N ALA A 8 -13.18 9.91 -13.34
CA ALA A 8 -14.13 9.87 -14.45
C ALA A 8 -13.53 10.28 -15.80
N ASN A 9 -12.54 11.18 -15.81
CA ASN A 9 -11.91 11.69 -17.03
C ASN A 9 -10.50 11.10 -17.29
N ALA A 10 -10.01 10.18 -16.45
CA ALA A 10 -8.70 9.56 -16.62
C ALA A 10 -8.70 8.60 -17.81
N SER A 11 -7.99 8.96 -18.88
CA SER A 11 -7.91 8.16 -20.10
C SER A 11 -6.68 7.25 -20.15
N ASN A 12 -5.54 7.68 -19.60
CA ASN A 12 -4.32 6.89 -19.58
C ASN A 12 -4.20 6.03 -18.30
N PRO A 13 -3.53 4.86 -18.37
CA PRO A 13 -3.41 3.95 -17.23
C PRO A 13 -2.71 4.56 -16.01
N GLU A 14 -1.62 5.31 -16.21
CA GLU A 14 -0.87 5.95 -15.13
C GLU A 14 -1.76 6.85 -14.28
N SER A 15 -2.55 7.71 -14.93
CA SER A 15 -3.47 8.63 -14.26
C SER A 15 -4.58 7.89 -13.52
N LYS A 16 -5.11 6.81 -14.09
CA LYS A 16 -6.09 5.96 -13.40
C LYS A 16 -5.51 5.39 -12.12
N VAL A 17 -4.35 4.74 -12.20
CA VAL A 17 -3.67 4.16 -11.03
C VAL A 17 -3.37 5.24 -10.00
N PHE A 18 -2.85 6.39 -10.44
CA PHE A 18 -2.52 7.51 -9.58
C PHE A 18 -3.74 8.07 -8.82
N TYR A 19 -4.86 8.28 -9.50
CA TYR A 19 -6.07 8.82 -8.85
C TYR A 19 -6.75 7.81 -7.93
N TYR A 20 -6.78 6.52 -8.28
CA TYR A 20 -7.28 5.49 -7.37
C TYR A 20 -6.37 5.31 -6.15
N LYS A 21 -5.04 5.34 -6.35
CA LYS A 21 -4.07 5.37 -5.25
C LYS A 21 -4.32 6.57 -4.33
N MET A 22 -4.48 7.75 -4.91
CA MET A 22 -4.76 8.97 -4.16
C MET A 22 -6.08 8.88 -3.39
N LYS A 23 -7.13 8.29 -3.98
CA LYS A 23 -8.39 8.01 -3.28
C LYS A 23 -8.18 7.08 -2.08
N GLY A 24 -7.39 6.02 -2.24
CA GLY A 24 -6.99 5.13 -1.15
C GLY A 24 -6.24 5.89 -0.04
N ASP A 25 -5.25 6.70 -0.41
CA ASP A 25 -4.49 7.54 0.53
C ASP A 25 -5.39 8.47 1.35
N TYR A 26 -6.33 9.17 0.71
CA TYR A 26 -7.26 10.05 1.42
C TYR A 26 -8.16 9.31 2.40
N PHE A 27 -8.70 8.14 2.02
CA PHE A 27 -9.49 7.34 2.95
C PHE A 27 -8.62 6.75 4.07
N ARG A 28 -7.37 6.37 3.80
CA ARG A 28 -6.43 5.96 4.84
C ARG A 28 -6.21 7.07 5.87
N TYR A 29 -5.93 8.29 5.43
CA TYR A 29 -5.78 9.44 6.34
C TYR A 29 -7.06 9.72 7.14
N LEU A 30 -8.23 9.54 6.52
CA LEU A 30 -9.50 9.67 7.22
C LEU A 30 -9.68 8.54 8.26
N ALA A 31 -9.23 7.33 7.95
CA ALA A 31 -9.32 6.20 8.88
C ALA A 31 -8.52 6.50 10.16
N GLU A 32 -7.33 7.08 10.05
CA GLU A 32 -6.46 7.43 11.20
C GLU A 32 -7.16 8.27 12.29
N VAL A 33 -8.17 9.07 11.91
CA VAL A 33 -8.93 9.92 12.84
C VAL A 33 -10.35 9.43 13.11
N ALA A 34 -10.87 8.51 12.30
CA ALA A 34 -12.22 7.97 12.46
C ALA A 34 -12.30 6.95 13.60
N SER A 35 -13.49 6.79 14.19
CA SER A 35 -13.74 5.82 15.27
C SER A 35 -15.09 5.11 15.12
N GLY A 36 -15.22 3.93 15.72
CA GLY A 36 -16.44 3.13 15.67
C GLY A 36 -16.84 2.72 14.25
N VAL A 37 -18.15 2.66 13.99
CA VAL A 37 -18.73 2.18 12.71
C VAL A 37 -18.28 3.02 11.51
N GLU A 38 -18.03 4.31 11.70
CA GLU A 38 -17.53 5.19 10.63
C GLU A 38 -16.13 4.78 10.17
N ARG A 39 -15.28 4.30 11.09
CA ARG A 39 -13.94 3.82 10.75
C ARG A 39 -14.00 2.64 9.80
N ASP A 40 -14.83 1.64 10.08
CA ASP A 40 -14.89 0.42 9.25
C ASP A 40 -15.27 0.74 7.80
N ALA A 41 -16.28 1.59 7.60
CA ALA A 41 -16.69 2.01 6.26
C ALA A 41 -15.59 2.78 5.50
N VAL A 42 -14.83 3.62 6.22
CA VAL A 42 -13.70 4.38 5.65
C VAL A 42 -12.53 3.45 5.32
N VAL A 43 -12.22 2.49 6.18
CA VAL A 43 -11.19 1.47 5.96
C VAL A 43 -11.52 0.62 4.73
N ASP A 44 -12.76 0.16 4.61
CA ASP A 44 -13.22 -0.60 3.44
C ASP A 44 -13.14 0.23 2.15
N SER A 45 -13.48 1.51 2.23
CA SER A 45 -13.37 2.44 1.08
C SER A 45 -11.92 2.64 0.64
N SER A 46 -10.99 2.75 1.60
CA SER A 46 -9.54 2.80 1.35
C SER A 46 -9.06 1.53 0.66
N GLU A 47 -9.42 0.36 1.20
CA GLU A 47 -9.01 -0.94 0.66
C GLU A 47 -9.53 -1.16 -0.76
N GLN A 48 -10.80 -0.82 -1.02
CA GLN A 48 -11.40 -0.92 -2.35
C GLN A 48 -10.68 -0.03 -3.37
N ALA A 49 -10.31 1.19 -2.98
CA ALA A 49 -9.59 2.11 -3.86
C ALA A 49 -8.18 1.61 -4.18
N TYR A 50 -7.43 1.13 -3.18
CA TYR A 50 -6.11 0.53 -3.41
C TYR A 50 -6.20 -0.74 -4.26
N LYS A 51 -7.17 -1.63 -3.98
CA LYS A 51 -7.38 -2.85 -4.78
C LYS A 51 -7.70 -2.55 -6.23
N ALA A 52 -8.53 -1.53 -6.49
CA ALA A 52 -8.79 -1.05 -7.86
C ALA A 52 -7.51 -0.53 -8.53
N ALA A 53 -6.73 0.31 -7.82
CA ALA A 53 -5.45 0.80 -8.32
C ALA A 53 -4.49 -0.35 -8.65
N THR A 54 -4.42 -1.39 -7.81
CA THR A 54 -3.56 -2.56 -8.01
C THR A 54 -3.96 -3.32 -9.26
N GLY A 55 -5.26 -3.56 -9.47
CA GLY A 55 -5.74 -4.24 -10.68
C GLY A 55 -5.37 -3.51 -11.97
N TYR A 56 -5.48 -2.17 -12.00
CA TYR A 56 -5.01 -1.37 -13.13
C TYR A 56 -3.48 -1.37 -13.28
N ALA A 57 -2.75 -1.28 -12.17
CA ALA A 57 -1.28 -1.25 -12.20
C ALA A 57 -0.68 -2.58 -12.68
N GLU A 58 -1.27 -3.71 -12.28
CA GLU A 58 -0.82 -5.05 -12.68
C GLU A 58 -1.04 -5.34 -14.17
N SER A 59 -2.08 -4.75 -14.76
CA SER A 59 -2.41 -4.93 -16.18
C SER A 59 -1.66 -3.98 -17.11
N GLU A 60 -1.32 -2.76 -16.64
CA GLU A 60 -0.91 -1.68 -17.54
C GLU A 60 0.49 -1.10 -17.23
N LEU A 61 1.06 -1.33 -16.04
CA LEU A 61 2.34 -0.72 -15.63
C LEU A 61 3.40 -1.77 -15.34
N ALA A 62 4.65 -1.51 -15.74
CA ALA A 62 5.80 -2.35 -15.40
C ALA A 62 6.00 -2.44 -13.87
N THR A 63 6.55 -3.54 -13.37
CA THR A 63 6.81 -3.75 -11.93
C THR A 63 7.76 -2.72 -11.35
N THR A 64 8.62 -2.15 -12.18
CA THR A 64 9.57 -1.08 -11.85
C THR A 64 9.00 0.33 -11.98
N HIS A 65 7.75 0.50 -12.44
CA HIS A 65 7.15 1.81 -12.64
C HIS A 65 6.93 2.56 -11.31
N PRO A 66 7.36 3.83 -11.16
CA PRO A 66 7.28 4.56 -9.89
C PRO A 66 5.88 4.61 -9.29
N ILE A 67 4.84 4.83 -10.10
CA ILE A 67 3.44 4.85 -9.63
C ILE A 67 3.01 3.49 -9.06
N ARG A 68 3.41 2.37 -9.69
CA ARG A 68 3.07 1.02 -9.23
C ARG A 68 3.82 0.68 -7.94
N LEU A 69 5.11 1.04 -7.86
CA LEU A 69 5.91 0.89 -6.65
C LEU A 69 5.35 1.74 -5.49
N GLY A 70 5.02 3.00 -5.76
CA GLY A 70 4.44 3.91 -4.78
C GLY A 70 3.06 3.46 -4.30
N LEU A 71 2.27 2.85 -5.18
CA LEU A 71 1.03 2.17 -4.79
C LEU A 71 1.30 1.02 -3.82
N ALA A 72 2.24 0.14 -4.14
CA ALA A 72 2.59 -1.00 -3.27
C ALA A 72 3.13 -0.54 -1.91
N LEU A 73 3.95 0.51 -1.89
CA LEU A 73 4.43 1.13 -0.65
C LEU A 73 3.25 1.59 0.22
N ASN A 74 2.35 2.41 -0.33
CA ASN A 74 1.25 2.95 0.46
C ASN A 74 0.23 1.88 0.87
N TYR A 75 0.00 0.88 0.02
CA TYR A 75 -0.93 -0.19 0.34
C TYR A 75 -0.37 -1.16 1.40
N SER A 76 0.95 -1.40 1.41
CA SER A 76 1.58 -2.16 2.50
C SER A 76 1.48 -1.41 3.83
N VAL A 77 1.72 -0.09 3.84
CA VAL A 77 1.51 0.77 5.02
C VAL A 77 0.05 0.73 5.49
N PHE A 78 -0.93 0.77 4.58
CA PHE A 78 -2.34 0.58 4.93
C PHE A 78 -2.58 -0.74 5.66
N PHE A 79 -2.05 -1.86 5.15
CA PHE A 79 -2.21 -3.14 5.84
C PHE A 79 -1.55 -3.15 7.21
N TYR A 80 -0.41 -2.49 7.35
CA TYR A 80 0.33 -2.41 8.61
C TYR A 80 -0.42 -1.56 9.64
N GLU A 81 -0.65 -0.29 9.33
CA GLU A 81 -1.11 0.72 10.29
C GLU A 81 -2.64 0.71 10.46
N ILE A 82 -3.39 0.39 9.41
CA ILE A 82 -4.85 0.51 9.43
C ILE A 82 -5.54 -0.82 9.70
N ARG A 83 -5.11 -1.88 9.02
CA ARG A 83 -5.67 -3.24 9.17
C ARG A 83 -4.99 -4.06 10.26
N ASN A 84 -3.90 -3.55 10.88
CA ASN A 84 -3.10 -4.27 11.86
C ASN A 84 -2.72 -5.69 11.37
N SER A 85 -2.35 -5.79 10.09
CA SER A 85 -2.03 -7.05 9.41
C SER A 85 -0.58 -7.04 8.91
N PRO A 86 0.40 -7.14 9.83
CA PRO A 86 1.82 -7.04 9.51
C PRO A 86 2.27 -8.12 8.51
N THR A 87 1.73 -9.34 8.61
CA THR A 87 2.02 -10.42 7.66
C THR A 87 1.64 -10.04 6.23
N THR A 88 0.45 -9.45 6.04
CA THR A 88 -0.04 -9.03 4.72
C THR A 88 0.76 -7.85 4.19
N ALA A 89 1.06 -6.87 5.06
CA ALA A 89 1.89 -5.72 4.72
C ALA A 89 3.27 -6.13 4.22
N CYS A 90 3.96 -6.98 4.99
CA CYS A 90 5.29 -7.50 4.63
C CYS A 90 5.24 -8.33 3.35
N ALA A 91 4.25 -9.21 3.18
CA ALA A 91 4.11 -9.99 1.96
C ALA A 91 3.94 -9.11 0.71
N LEU A 92 3.11 -8.06 0.81
CA LEU A 92 2.87 -7.13 -0.29
C LEU A 92 4.12 -6.31 -0.62
N ALA A 93 4.76 -5.72 0.39
CA ALA A 93 5.98 -4.93 0.21
C ALA A 93 7.13 -5.78 -0.34
N LYS A 94 7.31 -7.00 0.17
CA LYS A 94 8.35 -7.93 -0.28
C LYS A 94 8.12 -8.34 -1.73
N LYS A 95 6.90 -8.71 -2.10
CA LYS A 95 6.56 -9.07 -3.48
C LYS A 95 6.89 -7.93 -4.44
N ALA A 96 6.47 -6.70 -4.13
CA ALA A 96 6.74 -5.54 -4.98
C ALA A 96 8.24 -5.26 -5.12
N PHE A 97 9.00 -5.38 -4.02
CA PHE A 97 10.45 -5.22 -4.05
C PHE A 97 11.14 -6.30 -4.90
N ASP A 98 10.82 -7.57 -4.67
CA ASP A 98 11.40 -8.70 -5.41
C ASP A 98 11.07 -8.62 -6.92
N ASP A 99 9.81 -8.32 -7.27
CA ASP A 99 9.35 -8.18 -8.65
C ASP A 99 10.06 -7.02 -9.37
N ALA A 100 10.41 -5.95 -8.65
CA ALA A 100 11.12 -4.81 -9.20
C ALA A 100 12.63 -5.07 -9.35
N ILE A 101 13.24 -5.80 -8.40
CA ILE A 101 14.63 -6.25 -8.51
C ILE A 101 14.80 -7.17 -9.72
N ALA A 102 13.85 -8.08 -9.96
CA ALA A 102 13.89 -9.01 -11.09
C ALA A 102 13.83 -8.32 -12.45
N ALA A 103 13.26 -7.11 -12.53
CA ALA A 103 13.09 -6.34 -13.76
C ALA A 103 13.90 -5.02 -13.74
N LEU A 104 14.89 -4.89 -12.86
CA LEU A 104 15.63 -3.63 -12.66
C LEU A 104 16.38 -3.20 -13.93
N ASP A 105 16.83 -4.16 -14.74
CA ASP A 105 17.52 -3.92 -16.01
C ASP A 105 16.61 -3.30 -17.09
N GLU A 106 15.28 -3.35 -16.91
CA GLU A 106 14.28 -2.78 -17.84
C GLU A 106 13.87 -1.34 -17.48
N LEU A 107 14.41 -0.80 -16.38
CA LEU A 107 14.02 0.49 -15.83
C LEU A 107 14.51 1.65 -16.71
N ALA A 108 13.59 2.54 -17.09
CA ALA A 108 13.90 3.71 -17.90
C ALA A 108 14.70 4.76 -17.10
N GLU A 109 15.67 5.41 -17.74
CA GLU A 109 16.63 6.33 -17.09
C GLU A 109 15.95 7.53 -16.42
N ASP A 110 14.84 8.01 -16.99
CA ASP A 110 14.03 9.12 -16.50
C ASP A 110 13.28 8.79 -15.19
N SER A 111 12.89 7.53 -15.01
CA SER A 111 12.20 7.03 -13.82
C SER A 111 13.13 6.35 -12.80
N TYR A 112 14.41 6.13 -13.15
CA TYR A 112 15.35 5.33 -12.37
C TYR A 112 15.50 5.81 -10.92
N LYS A 113 15.63 7.13 -10.73
CA LYS A 113 15.82 7.72 -9.40
C LYS A 113 14.59 7.57 -8.51
N ASP A 114 13.41 7.76 -9.08
CA ASP A 114 12.16 7.67 -8.32
C ASP A 114 11.86 6.23 -7.93
N SER A 115 12.01 5.29 -8.87
CA SER A 115 11.81 3.86 -8.61
C SER A 115 12.79 3.33 -7.57
N THR A 116 14.09 3.65 -7.69
CA THR A 116 15.10 3.20 -6.72
C THR A 116 14.88 3.79 -5.33
N LEU A 117 14.44 5.05 -5.23
CA LEU A 117 14.04 5.66 -3.96
C LEU A 117 12.86 4.92 -3.32
N ILE A 118 11.83 4.58 -4.10
CA ILE A 118 10.65 3.88 -3.56
C ILE A 118 11.02 2.44 -3.15
N MET A 119 11.85 1.74 -3.92
CA MET A 119 12.37 0.41 -3.56
C MET A 119 13.16 0.46 -2.26
N GLN A 120 13.95 1.52 -2.06
CA GLN A 120 14.68 1.77 -0.82
C GLN A 120 13.70 1.92 0.36
N LEU A 121 12.64 2.72 0.21
CA LEU A 121 11.59 2.86 1.24
C LEU A 121 10.86 1.55 1.54
N LEU A 122 10.55 0.74 0.53
CA LEU A 122 9.97 -0.61 0.73
C LEU A 122 10.90 -1.49 1.56
N ARG A 123 12.20 -1.49 1.27
CA ARG A 123 13.20 -2.24 2.05
C ARG A 123 13.29 -1.76 3.49
N ASP A 124 13.27 -0.45 3.70
CA ASP A 124 13.36 0.15 5.03
C ASP A 124 12.14 -0.20 5.87
N ASN A 125 10.93 -0.12 5.30
CA ASN A 125 9.70 -0.57 5.96
C ASN A 125 9.75 -2.06 6.32
N LEU A 126 10.16 -2.93 5.39
CA LEU A 126 10.32 -4.36 5.67
C LEU A 126 11.28 -4.61 6.82
N THR A 127 12.43 -3.94 6.84
CA THR A 127 13.43 -4.07 7.90
C THR A 127 12.87 -3.66 9.26
N LEU A 128 12.12 -2.55 9.30
CA LEU A 128 11.48 -2.06 10.51
C LEU A 128 10.45 -3.07 11.03
N TRP A 129 9.52 -3.49 10.18
CA TRP A 129 8.40 -4.36 10.57
C TRP A 129 8.83 -5.77 10.97
N THR A 130 9.86 -6.33 10.34
CA THR A 130 10.42 -7.63 10.76
C THR A 130 11.09 -7.53 12.12
N SER A 131 11.81 -6.44 12.37
CA SER A 131 12.47 -6.20 13.67
C SER A 131 11.45 -6.03 14.80
N GLU A 132 10.36 -5.30 14.55
CA GLU A 132 9.26 -5.15 15.52
C GLU A 132 8.55 -6.48 15.79
N SER A 133 8.34 -7.31 14.76
CA SER A 133 7.72 -8.64 14.91
C SER A 133 8.58 -9.61 15.71
N GLU A 134 9.90 -9.59 15.51
CA GLU A 134 10.85 -10.41 16.28
C GLU A 134 10.88 -10.00 17.75
N GLN A 135 10.90 -8.69 18.04
CA GLN A 135 10.85 -8.16 19.40
C GLN A 135 9.53 -8.50 20.10
N ALA A 136 8.40 -8.43 19.40
CA ALA A 136 7.08 -8.83 19.94
C ALA A 136 7.03 -10.33 20.27
N ALA A 137 7.68 -11.17 19.45
CA ALA A 137 7.76 -12.61 19.69
C ALA A 137 8.65 -12.96 20.91
N GLU A 138 9.75 -12.23 21.10
CA GLU A 138 10.66 -12.41 22.25
C GLU A 138 10.08 -11.87 23.56
N SER A 139 9.27 -10.82 23.50
CA SER A 139 8.61 -10.21 24.67
C SER A 139 7.31 -10.90 25.11
N GLY A 140 6.78 -11.83 24.30
CA GLY A 140 5.57 -12.58 24.65
C GLY A 140 4.26 -11.78 24.58
N GLU A 141 4.29 -10.56 24.01
CA GLU A 141 3.11 -9.72 23.78
C GLU A 141 2.37 -10.17 22.50
N GLN A 142 1.88 -11.41 22.47
CA GLN A 142 0.78 -11.73 21.56
C GLN A 142 -0.50 -11.17 22.17
N GLY A 143 -0.96 -10.04 21.61
CA GLY A 143 -2.26 -9.45 21.93
C GLY A 143 -3.35 -10.52 21.91
N GLU A 144 -3.99 -10.72 23.06
CA GLU A 144 -5.17 -11.57 23.16
C GLU A 144 -6.21 -11.07 22.14
N PRO A 145 -6.86 -11.96 21.37
CA PRO A 145 -8.05 -11.57 20.65
C PRO A 145 -9.07 -11.13 21.69
N GLU A 146 -9.45 -9.84 21.63
CA GLU A 146 -10.50 -9.25 22.45
C GLU A 146 -11.78 -10.06 22.21
N LYS A 147 -12.07 -11.00 23.11
CA LYS A 147 -13.31 -11.74 23.10
C LYS A 147 -14.40 -10.74 23.41
N ASP A 148 -15.15 -10.35 22.39
CA ASP A 148 -16.43 -9.68 22.51
C ASP A 148 -17.27 -10.39 23.60
N LYS A 149 -17.35 -9.73 24.75
CA LYS A 149 -18.40 -9.94 25.73
C LYS A 149 -19.49 -8.93 25.38
N ASN A 150 -20.51 -9.37 24.66
CA ASN A 150 -21.89 -9.50 25.15
C ASN A 150 -22.89 -9.56 23.99
#